data_AF-A0A073JWN0-F1
#
_entry.id   AF-A0A073JWN0-F1
#
_cell.length_a   1.000
_cell.length_b   1.000
_cell.length_c   1.000
_cell.angle_alpha   90.00
_cell.angle_beta   90.00
_cell.angle_gamma   90.00
#
_symmetry.space_group_name_H-M   'P 1'
#
loop_
_entity.id
_entity.type
_entity.pdbx_description
1 polymer ?
#
loop_
_entity_poly.entity_id
_entity_poly.type
_entity_poly.pdbx_seq_one_letter_code
_entity_poly.pdbx_strand_id
1 'polypeptide(L)'
;MSIYKELNNMKLDVTEFEEKPLTKLQEKQWEKRVLNKLHKKKRSKKWLSVAAACIIITSIAVPLTNPSVANVPFIAEPIEHFNDPEKKQQLDYSKYKTIVGETAENEYGKLTLNEVLVDDNNLLIGSTFEPAEGIAFDYQKALIPKIQINGEDLTVTRGGESIEINDAMFTIYNDIELSHLPQTETLQLEISYDTFDWDTVMNKPLVFHIEASQSELIKDKKTFNTNEMITLHNDQSIVIEKVVVTPISTSIYYDATQSTHNPIYFKIVSENGEEQLFNEATFNDPGEISFSRFDSINIEQGKYSLVPYNGKDEVIGEAIPIQ
;
A
#
# COMPACT_ATOMS: atom_id res chain seq x y z
N MET A 1 -1.27 -43.44 38.06
CA MET A 1 -2.10 -42.70 37.09
C MET A 1 -1.81 -41.22 37.25
N SER A 2 -1.83 -40.45 36.16
CA SER A 2 -1.44 -39.03 36.15
C SER A 2 -2.70 -38.18 36.32
N ILE A 3 -2.67 -37.25 37.27
CA ILE A 3 -3.72 -36.24 37.55
C ILE A 3 -4.19 -35.51 36.27
N TYR A 4 -3.30 -35.35 35.29
CA TYR A 4 -3.61 -34.75 33.99
C TYR A 4 -4.57 -35.59 33.14
N LYS A 5 -4.56 -36.93 33.27
CA LYS A 5 -5.52 -37.82 32.58
C LYS A 5 -6.91 -37.79 33.21
N GLU A 6 -7.02 -37.50 34.50
CA GLU A 6 -8.31 -37.35 35.19
C GLU A 6 -8.97 -36.01 34.85
N LEU A 7 -8.19 -34.93 34.77
CA LEU A 7 -8.67 -33.60 34.37
C LEU A 7 -9.22 -33.55 32.94
N ASN A 8 -8.57 -34.22 31.99
CA ASN A 8 -9.04 -34.25 30.59
C ASN A 8 -10.35 -35.02 30.38
N ASN A 9 -10.74 -35.87 31.33
CA ASN A 9 -11.98 -36.65 31.25
C ASN A 9 -13.13 -36.03 32.06
N MET A 10 -12.95 -34.87 32.67
CA MET A 10 -14.04 -34.14 33.31
C MET A 10 -14.91 -33.47 32.25
N LYS A 11 -16.17 -33.90 32.16
CA LYS A 11 -17.22 -33.20 31.44
C LYS A 11 -17.70 -32.04 32.31
N LEU A 12 -17.15 -30.85 32.08
CA LEU A 12 -17.63 -29.61 32.67
C LEU A 12 -18.88 -29.15 31.93
N ASP A 13 -20.00 -29.03 32.63
CA ASP A 13 -21.17 -28.36 32.10
C ASP A 13 -20.91 -26.85 32.13
N VAL A 14 -20.53 -26.31 30.97
CA VAL A 14 -20.19 -24.90 30.80
C VAL A 14 -21.41 -23.98 30.81
N THR A 15 -22.64 -24.53 30.88
CA THR A 15 -23.87 -23.74 30.92
C THR A 15 -24.20 -23.18 32.31
N GLU A 16 -23.56 -23.67 33.39
CA GLU A 16 -23.72 -23.15 34.76
C GLU A 16 -22.78 -21.98 35.11
N PHE A 17 -21.82 -21.63 34.24
CA PHE A 17 -20.91 -20.52 34.50
C PHE A 17 -21.46 -19.21 33.93
N GLU A 18 -22.05 -18.37 34.78
CA GLU A 18 -22.32 -16.98 34.41
C GLU A 18 -21.00 -16.24 34.15
N GLU A 19 -20.79 -15.82 32.90
CA GLU A 19 -19.74 -14.88 32.53
C GLU A 19 -20.01 -13.52 33.18
N LYS A 20 -19.41 -13.30 34.36
CA LYS A 20 -19.46 -11.98 35.00
C LYS A 20 -18.38 -11.09 34.38
N PRO A 21 -18.74 -9.96 33.76
CA PRO A 21 -17.76 -9.03 33.23
C PRO A 21 -16.88 -8.51 34.37
N LEU A 22 -15.59 -8.37 34.08
CA LEU A 22 -14.65 -7.80 35.04
C LEU A 22 -15.07 -6.35 35.36
N THR A 23 -14.98 -5.98 36.63
CA THR A 23 -15.09 -4.56 36.98
C THR A 23 -13.90 -3.79 36.39
N LYS A 24 -14.09 -2.52 36.03
CA LYS A 24 -13.02 -1.63 35.51
C LYS A 24 -11.75 -1.63 36.36
N LEU A 25 -11.89 -1.86 37.67
CA LEU A 25 -10.78 -1.92 38.61
C LEU A 25 -10.00 -3.24 38.48
N GLN A 26 -10.68 -4.36 38.30
CA GLN A 26 -10.07 -5.66 38.03
C GLN A 26 -9.40 -5.69 36.65
N GLU A 27 -10.02 -5.08 35.64
CA GLU A 27 -9.47 -4.94 34.30
C GLU A 27 -8.13 -4.20 34.32
N LYS A 28 -8.05 -3.03 34.97
CA LYS A 28 -6.79 -2.28 35.16
C LYS A 28 -5.72 -3.06 35.94
N GLN A 29 -6.14 -3.85 36.93
CA GLN A 29 -5.20 -4.69 37.69
C GLN A 29 -4.63 -5.81 36.82
N TRP A 30 -5.46 -6.39 35.96
CA TRP A 30 -5.05 -7.41 35.00
C TRP A 30 -4.11 -6.84 33.94
N GLU A 31 -4.46 -5.71 33.34
CA GLU A 31 -3.62 -4.99 32.37
C GLU A 31 -2.22 -4.71 32.94
N LYS A 32 -2.13 -4.14 34.14
CA LYS A 32 -0.86 -3.85 34.81
C LYS A 32 -0.04 -5.12 35.10
N ARG A 33 -0.71 -6.22 35.44
CA ARG A 33 -0.05 -7.50 35.72
C ARG A 33 0.50 -8.14 34.43
N VAL A 34 -0.21 -8.01 33.32
CA VAL A 34 0.24 -8.47 32.00
C VAL A 34 1.42 -7.62 31.52
N LEU A 35 1.30 -6.30 31.52
CA LEU A 35 2.37 -5.37 31.11
C LEU A 35 3.67 -5.56 31.91
N ASN A 36 3.57 -5.90 33.20
CA ASN A 36 4.75 -6.18 34.03
C ASN A 36 5.41 -7.54 33.75
N LYS A 37 4.69 -8.49 33.14
CA LYS A 37 5.22 -9.82 32.77
C LYS A 37 5.76 -9.87 31.35
N LEU A 38 5.39 -8.91 30.51
CA LEU A 38 6.02 -8.69 29.22
C LEU A 38 7.45 -8.18 29.46
N HIS A 39 8.44 -9.02 29.13
CA HIS A 39 9.86 -8.73 29.32
C HIS A 39 10.24 -7.45 28.57
N LYS A 40 10.58 -6.37 29.27
CA LYS A 40 11.24 -5.21 28.65
C LYS A 40 12.67 -5.61 28.26
N LYS A 41 12.95 -5.73 26.96
CA LYS A 41 14.34 -5.80 26.45
C LYS A 41 15.08 -4.56 26.95
N LYS A 42 16.08 -4.74 27.82
CA LYS A 42 16.98 -3.66 28.24
C LYS A 42 17.79 -3.21 27.03
N ARG A 43 17.40 -2.11 26.38
CA ARG A 43 18.28 -1.38 25.44
C ARG A 43 19.45 -0.82 26.25
N SER A 44 20.65 -1.35 26.04
CA SER A 44 21.87 -0.80 26.62
C SER A 44 22.10 0.60 26.04
N LYS A 45 22.06 1.63 26.88
CA LYS A 45 22.45 2.99 26.48
C LYS A 45 23.93 3.00 26.14
N LYS A 46 24.25 3.02 24.84
CA LYS A 46 25.53 3.52 24.36
C LYS A 46 25.31 4.97 23.98
N TRP A 47 25.84 5.88 24.79
CA TRP A 47 26.00 7.27 24.41
C TRP A 47 26.94 7.33 23.20
N LEU A 48 26.40 7.67 22.04
CA LEU A 48 27.18 8.30 20.99
C LEU A 48 26.82 9.79 21.01
N SER A 49 27.79 10.58 21.43
CA SER A 49 27.84 12.01 21.17
C SER A 49 27.73 12.22 19.66
N VAL A 50 26.59 12.69 19.18
CA VAL A 50 26.47 13.21 17.82
C VAL A 50 26.70 14.71 17.94
N ALA A 51 27.91 15.10 17.60
CA ALA A 51 28.25 16.50 17.38
C ALA A 51 27.35 17.04 16.26
N ALA A 52 26.68 18.16 16.55
CA ALA A 52 25.94 18.92 15.57
C ALA A 52 26.86 19.29 14.39
N ALA A 53 26.54 18.76 13.21
CA ALA A 53 27.06 19.26 11.95
C ALA A 53 25.87 19.80 11.15
N CYS A 54 25.62 21.10 11.29
CA CYS A 54 24.80 21.85 10.36
C CYS A 54 25.47 21.79 8.98
N ILE A 55 24.95 20.99 8.05
CA ILE A 55 25.28 21.13 6.63
C ILE A 55 24.15 21.92 5.99
N ILE A 56 24.47 23.18 5.72
CA ILE A 56 23.72 24.06 4.83
C ILE A 56 23.80 23.43 3.44
N ILE A 57 22.67 23.11 2.82
CA ILE A 57 22.63 22.87 1.37
C ILE A 57 21.84 24.00 0.72
N THR A 58 22.61 24.74 -0.07
CA THR A 58 22.22 25.78 -1.00
C THR A 58 21.29 25.25 -2.08
N SER A 59 20.20 25.96 -2.30
CA SER A 59 19.40 25.92 -3.51
C SER A 59 20.25 26.25 -4.74
N ILE A 60 20.60 25.23 -5.54
CA ILE A 60 21.14 25.42 -6.89
C ILE A 60 20.51 24.37 -7.81
N ALA A 61 19.67 24.85 -8.73
CA ALA A 61 19.24 24.11 -9.90
C ALA A 61 20.40 24.08 -10.92
N VAL A 62 20.94 22.89 -11.22
CA VAL A 62 21.70 22.60 -12.45
C VAL A 62 21.49 21.12 -12.83
N PRO A 63 21.18 20.78 -14.10
CA PRO A 63 21.06 19.41 -14.56
C PRO A 63 22.45 18.86 -14.89
N LEU A 64 22.84 17.72 -14.31
CA LEU A 64 24.09 17.05 -14.67
C LEU A 64 23.86 15.55 -14.87
N THR A 65 23.97 15.16 -16.13
CA THR A 65 24.12 13.81 -16.64
C THR A 65 25.48 13.24 -16.22
N ASN A 66 25.48 12.24 -15.30
CA ASN A 66 26.34 11.03 -15.24
C ASN A 66 26.34 10.42 -13.82
N PRO A 67 26.41 9.09 -13.68
CA PRO A 67 26.10 8.40 -12.43
C PRO A 67 27.30 8.41 -11.47
N SER A 68 27.31 9.37 -10.56
CA SER A 68 28.16 9.32 -9.37
C SER A 68 27.51 8.39 -8.35
N VAL A 69 28.08 7.18 -8.19
CA VAL A 69 27.76 6.27 -7.09
C VAL A 69 28.33 6.88 -5.79
N ALA A 70 27.61 7.82 -5.17
CA ALA A 70 27.79 8.27 -3.79
C ALA A 70 26.76 9.35 -3.40
N ASN A 71 25.47 9.05 -3.52
CA ASN A 71 24.41 9.73 -2.76
C ASN A 71 23.12 8.90 -2.88
N VAL A 72 23.15 7.64 -2.42
CA VAL A 72 21.91 6.86 -2.31
C VAL A 72 21.18 7.42 -1.08
N PRO A 73 19.98 8.00 -1.23
CA PRO A 73 19.23 8.49 -0.08
C PRO A 73 18.99 7.36 0.92
N PHE A 74 18.90 7.73 2.19
CA PHE A 74 18.56 6.77 3.24
C PHE A 74 17.09 6.36 3.09
N ILE A 75 16.86 5.16 2.58
CA ILE A 75 15.53 4.55 2.49
C ILE A 75 15.41 3.60 3.68
N ALA A 76 14.70 4.07 4.72
CA ALA A 76 14.53 3.27 5.93
C ALA A 76 13.72 2.00 5.67
N GLU A 77 12.61 2.15 4.95
CA GLU A 77 11.79 1.06 4.47
C GLU A 77 11.40 1.31 3.01
N PRO A 78 11.68 0.36 2.11
CA PRO A 78 11.40 0.52 0.69
C PRO A 78 9.96 0.08 0.35
N ILE A 79 9.41 0.55 -0.78
CA ILE A 79 8.04 0.31 -1.27
C ILE A 79 7.68 -1.19 -1.32
N GLU A 80 8.66 -2.08 -1.52
CA GLU A 80 8.47 -3.52 -1.44
C GLU A 80 7.84 -3.96 -0.11
N HIS A 81 8.15 -3.27 1.00
CA HIS A 81 7.59 -3.56 2.32
C HIS A 81 6.13 -3.15 2.45
N PHE A 82 5.67 -2.15 1.69
CA PHE A 82 4.26 -1.79 1.63
C PHE A 82 3.42 -2.92 1.02
N ASN A 83 3.93 -3.54 -0.05
CA ASN A 83 3.24 -4.65 -0.72
C ASN A 83 3.40 -6.00 0.01
N ASP A 84 4.42 -6.15 0.85
CA ASP A 84 4.63 -7.35 1.67
C ASP A 84 5.11 -6.97 3.09
N PRO A 85 4.20 -6.49 3.96
CA PRO A 85 4.54 -6.06 5.31
C PRO A 85 5.08 -7.19 6.19
N GLU A 86 4.76 -8.44 5.85
CA GLU A 86 5.26 -9.62 6.56
C GLU A 86 6.60 -10.14 6.01
N LYS A 87 7.11 -9.56 4.91
CA LYS A 87 8.34 -9.96 4.21
C LYS A 87 8.37 -11.46 3.89
N LYS A 88 7.21 -12.00 3.51
CA LYS A 88 7.04 -13.40 3.12
C LYS A 88 7.73 -13.71 1.81
N GLN A 89 7.84 -12.72 0.93
CA GLN A 89 8.38 -12.78 -0.40
C GLN A 89 9.65 -11.93 -0.50
N GLN A 90 10.58 -12.38 -1.34
CA GLN A 90 11.72 -11.57 -1.71
C GLN A 90 11.35 -10.75 -2.94
N LEU A 91 10.63 -9.65 -2.72
CA LEU A 91 10.31 -8.67 -3.76
C LEU A 91 11.54 -7.82 -4.05
N ASP A 92 11.76 -7.52 -5.34
CA ASP A 92 12.78 -6.58 -5.80
C ASP A 92 12.22 -5.73 -6.93
N TYR A 93 11.85 -4.50 -6.62
CA TYR A 93 11.35 -3.53 -7.57
C TYR A 93 12.42 -2.52 -7.98
N SER A 94 13.69 -2.72 -7.63
CA SER A 94 14.77 -1.75 -7.87
C SER A 94 14.87 -1.28 -9.33
N LYS A 95 14.54 -2.16 -10.28
CA LYS A 95 14.51 -1.87 -11.72
C LYS A 95 13.38 -0.91 -12.14
N TYR A 96 12.28 -0.90 -11.39
CA TYR A 96 11.04 -0.18 -11.72
C TYR A 96 10.86 1.11 -10.91
N LYS A 97 11.77 1.38 -9.97
CA LYS A 97 11.72 2.54 -9.09
C LYS A 97 12.55 3.70 -9.63
N THR A 98 12.03 4.91 -9.44
CA THR A 98 12.82 6.14 -9.53
C THR A 98 13.28 6.51 -8.13
N ILE A 99 14.60 6.50 -7.91
CA ILE A 99 15.21 6.94 -6.64
C ILE A 99 15.37 8.46 -6.69
N VAL A 100 14.87 9.16 -5.66
CA VAL A 100 14.79 10.63 -5.61
C VAL A 100 15.77 11.16 -4.57
N GLY A 101 15.45 11.03 -3.28
CA GLY A 101 16.29 11.49 -2.18
C GLY A 101 16.26 12.99 -1.90
N GLU A 102 15.19 13.68 -2.31
CA GLU A 102 15.05 15.12 -2.11
C GLU A 102 14.30 15.41 -0.81
N THR A 103 14.72 16.44 -0.08
CA THR A 103 14.10 16.84 1.18
C THR A 103 13.48 18.23 1.09
N ALA A 104 12.22 18.33 1.52
CA ALA A 104 11.54 19.60 1.76
C ALA A 104 11.30 19.80 3.27
N GLU A 105 11.32 21.06 3.73
CA GLU A 105 11.18 21.40 5.16
C GLU A 105 10.23 22.58 5.38
N ASN A 106 9.43 22.46 6.43
CA ASN A 106 8.53 23.51 6.95
C ASN A 106 8.43 23.46 8.48
N GLU A 107 7.47 24.17 9.07
CA GLU A 107 7.26 24.23 10.52
C GLU A 107 6.90 22.89 11.18
N TYR A 108 6.42 21.91 10.42
CA TYR A 108 6.02 20.59 10.92
C TYR A 108 7.18 19.59 10.94
N GLY A 109 8.18 19.77 10.08
CA GLY A 109 9.31 18.86 9.98
C GLY A 109 9.94 18.80 8.60
N LYS A 110 10.73 17.74 8.39
CA LYS A 110 11.41 17.43 7.14
C LYS A 110 10.77 16.22 6.50
N LEU A 111 10.38 16.34 5.25
CA LEU A 111 9.93 15.22 4.44
C LEU A 111 10.96 14.96 3.36
N THR A 112 11.49 13.75 3.32
CA THR A 112 12.39 13.28 2.27
C THR A 112 11.62 12.35 1.36
N LEU A 113 11.44 12.74 0.10
CA LEU A 113 10.90 11.89 -0.95
C LEU A 113 11.99 10.91 -1.38
N ASN A 114 11.85 9.63 -1.03
CA ASN A 114 12.91 8.64 -1.20
C ASN A 114 12.86 8.00 -2.58
N GLU A 115 11.68 7.49 -2.94
CA GLU A 115 11.46 6.73 -4.15
C GLU A 115 10.02 6.81 -4.62
N VAL A 116 9.85 6.69 -5.93
CA VAL A 116 8.56 6.67 -6.60
C VAL A 116 8.52 5.51 -7.58
N LEU A 117 7.39 4.83 -7.62
CA LEU A 117 7.13 3.69 -8.50
C LEU A 117 5.80 3.92 -9.19
N VAL A 118 5.79 3.79 -10.51
CA VAL A 118 4.60 3.94 -11.33
C VAL A 118 4.19 2.56 -11.82
N ASP A 119 2.99 2.08 -11.48
CA ASP A 119 2.49 0.75 -11.84
C ASP A 119 1.09 0.79 -12.43
N ASP A 120 1.04 0.72 -13.77
CA ASP A 120 -0.15 0.94 -14.61
C ASP A 120 -0.88 2.25 -14.28
N ASN A 121 -2.00 2.22 -13.57
CA ASN A 121 -2.72 3.42 -13.14
C ASN A 121 -2.52 3.75 -11.65
N ASN A 122 -1.55 3.13 -10.96
CA ASN A 122 -1.21 3.47 -9.58
C ASN A 122 0.17 4.13 -9.51
N LEU A 123 0.31 5.08 -8.58
CA LEU A 123 1.56 5.69 -8.21
C LEU A 123 1.85 5.39 -6.74
N LEU A 124 2.94 4.67 -6.48
CA LEU A 124 3.43 4.36 -5.15
C LEU A 124 4.57 5.30 -4.79
N ILE A 125 4.49 5.92 -3.61
CA ILE A 125 5.47 6.89 -3.12
C ILE A 125 5.97 6.44 -1.76
N GLY A 126 7.29 6.29 -1.64
CA GLY A 126 7.97 6.04 -0.37
C GLY A 126 8.70 7.30 0.09
N SER A 127 8.40 7.77 1.30
CA SER A 127 9.03 8.95 1.89
C SER A 127 9.43 8.71 3.35
N THR A 128 10.32 9.56 3.87
CA THR A 128 10.69 9.59 5.28
C THR A 128 10.35 10.95 5.88
N PHE A 129 9.57 10.94 6.94
CA PHE A 129 9.19 12.14 7.68
C PHE A 129 9.90 12.20 9.03
N GLU A 130 10.56 13.33 9.29
CA GLU A 130 11.19 13.68 10.55
C GLU A 130 10.43 14.86 11.16
N PRO A 131 9.56 14.64 12.16
CA PRO A 131 8.81 15.73 12.78
C PRO A 131 9.75 16.74 13.45
N ALA A 132 9.41 18.03 13.38
CA ALA A 132 10.14 19.07 14.10
C ALA A 132 9.98 18.91 15.62
N GLU A 133 10.91 19.47 16.38
CA GLU A 133 10.89 19.37 17.85
C GLU A 133 9.56 19.90 18.42
N GLY A 134 8.87 19.07 19.21
CA GLY A 134 7.59 19.40 19.82
C GLY A 134 6.37 19.14 18.92
N ILE A 135 6.56 18.71 17.67
CA ILE A 135 5.48 18.28 16.78
C ILE A 135 5.15 16.80 17.06
N ALA A 136 3.90 16.54 17.45
CA ALA A 136 3.43 15.18 17.73
C ALA A 136 2.99 14.48 16.44
N PHE A 137 3.73 13.45 16.04
CA PHE A 137 3.40 12.59 14.91
C PHE A 137 3.36 11.14 15.35
N ASP A 138 2.42 10.37 14.79
CA ASP A 138 2.19 8.97 15.11
C ASP A 138 1.52 8.27 13.91
N TYR A 139 1.36 6.95 14.00
CA TYR A 139 0.81 6.11 12.94
C TYR A 139 -0.65 6.45 12.53
N GLN A 140 -1.38 7.24 13.33
CA GLN A 140 -2.76 7.65 13.00
C GLN A 140 -2.78 8.87 12.08
N LYS A 141 -1.64 9.57 11.92
CA LYS A 141 -1.51 10.68 10.98
C LYS A 141 -0.98 10.15 9.66
N ALA A 142 -1.58 10.58 8.56
CA ALA A 142 -1.13 10.30 7.22
C ALA A 142 -0.84 11.62 6.51
N LEU A 143 0.35 11.74 5.94
CA LEU A 143 0.66 12.81 5.00
C LEU A 143 0.13 12.35 3.64
N ILE A 144 -0.88 13.03 3.11
CA ILE A 144 -1.54 12.66 1.87
C ILE A 144 -1.19 13.71 0.80
N PRO A 145 -0.54 13.31 -0.30
CA PRO A 145 -0.10 14.27 -1.30
C PRO A 145 -1.25 14.71 -2.21
N LYS A 146 -1.03 15.82 -2.90
CA LYS A 146 -1.66 16.18 -4.17
C LYS A 146 -0.65 15.95 -5.27
N ILE A 147 -1.09 15.34 -6.37
CA ILE A 147 -0.22 14.93 -7.47
C ILE A 147 -0.69 15.64 -8.75
N GLN A 148 0.24 16.21 -9.49
CA GLN A 148 0.04 16.54 -10.89
C GLN A 148 1.02 15.76 -11.76
N ILE A 149 0.52 15.26 -12.88
CA ILE A 149 1.28 14.47 -13.83
C ILE A 149 1.26 15.24 -15.15
N ASN A 150 2.44 15.67 -15.60
CA ASN A 150 2.60 16.52 -16.78
C ASN A 150 1.74 17.80 -16.72
N GLY A 151 1.45 18.31 -15.52
CA GLY A 151 0.64 19.50 -15.27
C GLY A 151 -0.87 19.25 -15.17
N GLU A 152 -1.33 18.00 -15.23
CA GLU A 152 -2.74 17.62 -15.07
C GLU A 152 -2.97 16.85 -13.76
N ASP A 153 -4.09 17.11 -13.08
CA ASP A 153 -4.52 16.30 -11.93
C ASP A 153 -5.34 15.12 -12.44
N LEU A 154 -4.74 13.92 -12.35
CA LEU A 154 -5.33 12.66 -12.81
C LEU A 154 -5.81 11.78 -11.64
N THR A 155 -5.75 12.31 -10.42
CA THR A 155 -5.95 11.55 -9.18
C THR A 155 -7.41 11.16 -8.99
N VAL A 156 -7.66 9.88 -8.69
CA VAL A 156 -8.99 9.35 -8.33
C VAL A 156 -9.07 9.22 -6.81
N THR A 157 -8.20 8.40 -6.22
CA THR A 157 -8.12 8.19 -4.78
C THR A 157 -6.69 8.40 -4.29
N ARG A 158 -6.57 8.64 -2.98
CA ARG A 158 -5.29 8.88 -2.32
C ARG A 158 -5.27 8.16 -0.98
N GLY A 159 -4.36 7.21 -0.86
CA GLY A 159 -4.04 6.49 0.37
C GLY A 159 -2.78 7.02 1.03
N GLY A 160 -2.70 6.83 2.34
CA GLY A 160 -1.51 7.16 3.11
C GLY A 160 -1.39 6.31 4.36
N GLU A 161 -0.20 5.78 4.61
CA GLU A 161 0.16 5.07 5.83
C GLU A 161 1.44 5.65 6.42
N SER A 162 1.52 5.69 7.75
CA SER A 162 2.72 6.10 8.49
C SER A 162 3.21 4.96 9.38
N ILE A 163 4.47 4.56 9.19
CA ILE A 163 5.12 3.50 9.97
C ILE A 163 6.27 4.12 10.77
N GLU A 164 6.26 3.92 12.09
CA GLU A 164 7.35 4.40 12.95
C GLU A 164 8.63 3.59 12.71
N ILE A 165 9.69 4.27 12.28
CA ILE A 165 11.03 3.67 12.16
C ILE A 165 11.71 3.67 13.53
N ASN A 166 11.60 4.81 14.24
CA ASN A 166 12.09 5.02 15.59
C ASN A 166 11.43 6.29 16.19
N ASP A 167 11.78 6.60 17.45
CA ASP A 167 11.26 7.73 18.22
C ASP A 167 11.34 9.13 17.53
N ALA A 168 12.03 9.26 16.39
CA ALA A 168 12.22 10.52 15.67
C ALA A 168 11.84 10.48 14.17
N MET A 169 11.54 9.31 13.59
CA MET A 169 11.35 9.19 12.14
C MET A 169 10.25 8.21 11.77
N PHE A 170 9.54 8.53 10.70
CA PHE A 170 8.44 7.74 10.15
C PHE A 170 8.66 7.47 8.67
N THR A 171 8.37 6.26 8.21
CA THR A 171 8.15 5.99 6.79
C THR A 171 6.73 6.41 6.46
N ILE A 172 6.56 7.10 5.33
CA ILE A 172 5.26 7.46 4.78
C ILE A 172 5.12 6.73 3.45
N TYR A 173 4.10 5.88 3.34
CA TYR A 173 3.70 5.27 2.08
C TYR A 173 2.45 5.96 1.57
N ASN A 174 2.44 6.32 0.29
CA ASN A 174 1.23 6.74 -0.40
C ASN A 174 0.97 5.83 -1.59
N ASP A 175 -0.28 5.41 -1.72
CA ASP A 175 -0.81 4.71 -2.89
C ASP A 175 -1.85 5.63 -3.53
N ILE A 176 -1.60 6.00 -4.78
CA ILE A 176 -2.40 6.99 -5.49
C ILE A 176 -2.98 6.33 -6.73
N GLU A 177 -4.30 6.13 -6.73
CA GLU A 177 -5.04 5.68 -7.89
C GLU A 177 -5.22 6.84 -8.87
N LEU A 178 -4.95 6.56 -10.14
CA LEU A 178 -5.04 7.52 -11.24
C LEU A 178 -6.09 7.06 -12.24
N SER A 179 -6.81 8.00 -12.83
CA SER A 179 -7.84 7.70 -13.84
C SER A 179 -7.24 7.07 -15.08
N HIS A 180 -6.05 7.54 -15.46
CA HIS A 180 -5.25 7.03 -16.56
C HIS A 180 -3.82 7.54 -16.42
N LEU A 181 -2.88 6.87 -17.09
CA LEU A 181 -1.52 7.37 -17.30
C LEU A 181 -1.18 7.58 -18.78
N PRO A 182 -0.45 8.67 -19.10
CA PRO A 182 0.16 8.84 -20.41
C PRO A 182 1.09 7.67 -20.72
N GLN A 183 0.99 7.14 -21.95
CA GLN A 183 1.89 6.08 -22.45
C GLN A 183 3.23 6.68 -22.89
N THR A 184 3.94 7.29 -21.94
CA THR A 184 5.26 7.90 -22.14
C THR A 184 6.30 7.23 -21.24
N GLU A 185 7.54 7.15 -21.71
CA GLU A 185 8.64 6.53 -20.96
C GLU A 185 8.96 7.26 -19.65
N THR A 186 8.65 8.55 -19.58
CA THR A 186 8.89 9.43 -18.43
C THR A 186 7.64 10.24 -18.11
N LEU A 187 7.49 10.59 -16.84
CA LEU A 187 6.41 11.45 -16.31
C LEU A 187 7.02 12.59 -15.50
N GLN A 188 6.54 13.81 -15.71
CA GLN A 188 6.84 14.94 -14.83
C GLN A 188 5.84 14.94 -13.68
N LEU A 189 6.33 14.77 -12.46
CA LEU A 189 5.49 14.72 -11.26
C LEU A 189 5.71 15.97 -10.42
N GLU A 190 4.62 16.66 -10.11
CA GLU A 190 4.56 17.62 -9.01
C GLU A 190 3.85 16.95 -7.84
N ILE A 191 4.58 16.78 -6.73
CA ILE A 191 4.07 16.13 -5.51
C ILE A 191 4.05 17.19 -4.42
N SER A 192 2.87 17.51 -3.90
CA SER A 192 2.73 18.52 -2.85
C SER A 192 1.96 17.99 -1.63
N TYR A 193 2.46 18.30 -0.44
CA TYR A 193 1.81 18.02 0.83
C TYR A 193 1.43 19.35 1.47
N ASP A 194 0.14 19.67 1.47
CA ASP A 194 -0.39 20.90 2.04
C ASP A 194 -1.19 20.69 3.33
N THR A 195 -1.32 19.44 3.78
CA THR A 195 -1.88 19.08 5.07
C THR A 195 -0.93 18.19 5.88
N PHE A 196 -0.84 18.46 7.18
CA PHE A 196 -0.02 17.69 8.14
C PHE A 196 -0.70 16.40 8.61
N ASP A 197 -2.02 16.37 8.52
CA ASP A 197 -2.87 15.21 8.70
C ASP A 197 -4.10 15.40 7.81
N TRP A 198 -5.24 14.78 8.15
CA TRP A 198 -6.47 14.87 7.37
C TRP A 198 -7.08 16.28 7.33
N ASP A 199 -6.88 17.10 8.38
CA ASP A 199 -7.62 18.35 8.58
C ASP A 199 -6.72 19.59 8.75
N THR A 200 -5.46 19.37 9.13
CA THR A 200 -4.52 20.43 9.51
C THR A 200 -3.76 20.95 8.29
N VAL A 201 -4.22 22.07 7.74
CA VAL A 201 -3.55 22.76 6.62
C VAL A 201 -2.20 23.35 7.07
N MET A 202 -1.16 23.11 6.28
CA MET A 202 0.17 23.68 6.47
C MET A 202 0.24 25.08 5.85
N ASN A 203 0.90 26.04 6.51
CA ASN A 203 1.06 27.38 5.93
C ASN A 203 2.03 27.37 4.74
N LYS A 204 3.05 26.50 4.82
CA LYS A 204 4.03 26.27 3.77
C LYS A 204 3.96 24.80 3.34
N PRO A 205 3.34 24.50 2.18
CA PRO A 205 3.34 23.16 1.63
C PRO A 205 4.76 22.64 1.36
N LEU A 206 4.94 21.34 1.48
CA LEU A 206 6.15 20.64 1.07
C LEU A 206 5.95 20.21 -0.38
N VAL A 207 6.81 20.65 -1.31
CA VAL A 207 6.61 20.46 -2.76
C VAL A 207 7.87 19.88 -3.39
N PHE A 208 7.68 18.86 -4.22
CA PHE A 208 8.72 18.18 -4.99
C PHE A 208 8.37 18.23 -6.48
N HIS A 209 9.39 18.39 -7.32
CA HIS A 209 9.27 18.34 -8.78
C HIS A 209 10.27 17.34 -9.29
N ILE A 210 9.80 16.19 -9.76
CA ILE A 210 10.66 15.09 -10.17
C ILE A 210 10.27 14.57 -11.56
N GLU A 211 11.20 13.85 -12.18
CA GLU A 211 10.93 13.03 -13.36
C GLU A 211 10.93 11.57 -12.93
N ALA A 212 9.84 10.84 -13.20
CA ALA A 212 9.71 9.42 -12.91
C ALA A 212 9.74 8.59 -14.19
N SER A 213 10.50 7.49 -14.19
CA SER A 213 10.58 6.57 -15.33
C SER A 213 9.53 5.47 -15.26
N GLN A 214 8.86 5.22 -16.38
CA GLN A 214 7.99 4.06 -16.63
C GLN A 214 8.66 3.03 -17.56
N SER A 215 9.86 3.31 -18.05
CA SER A 215 10.47 2.65 -19.21
C SER A 215 10.61 1.14 -19.06
N GLU A 216 11.08 0.67 -17.91
CA GLU A 216 11.28 -0.77 -17.67
C GLU A 216 9.96 -1.49 -17.44
N LEU A 217 9.01 -0.84 -16.76
CA LEU A 217 7.72 -1.46 -16.50
C LEU A 217 6.88 -1.58 -17.77
N ILE A 218 6.92 -0.59 -18.67
CA ILE A 218 6.24 -0.66 -19.97
C ILE A 218 6.68 -1.88 -20.78
N LYS A 219 7.97 -2.28 -20.70
CA LYS A 219 8.51 -3.45 -21.40
C LYS A 219 8.00 -4.77 -20.82
N ASP A 220 7.89 -4.82 -19.49
CA ASP A 220 7.53 -6.02 -18.74
C ASP A 220 6.00 -6.14 -18.54
N LYS A 221 5.23 -5.08 -18.84
CA LYS A 221 3.76 -5.04 -18.81
C LYS A 221 3.16 -5.91 -19.90
N LYS A 222 2.13 -6.68 -19.52
CA LYS A 222 1.26 -7.42 -20.43
C LYS A 222 -0.17 -6.93 -20.27
N THR A 223 -0.84 -6.70 -21.39
CA THR A 223 -2.23 -6.24 -21.39
C THR A 223 -3.05 -7.19 -22.25
N PHE A 224 -4.06 -7.77 -21.63
CA PHE A 224 -5.04 -8.66 -22.25
C PHE A 224 -6.33 -7.87 -22.44
N ASN A 225 -6.55 -7.36 -23.64
CA ASN A 225 -7.79 -6.67 -23.97
C ASN A 225 -8.84 -7.73 -24.30
N THR A 226 -9.79 -7.92 -23.39
CA THR A 226 -10.87 -8.88 -23.56
C THR A 226 -12.05 -8.22 -24.26
N ASN A 227 -12.51 -7.07 -23.77
CA ASN A 227 -13.82 -6.50 -24.12
C ASN A 227 -14.92 -7.57 -24.18
N GLU A 228 -14.82 -8.57 -23.29
CA GLU A 228 -15.70 -9.74 -23.29
C GLU A 228 -16.85 -9.49 -22.33
N MET A 229 -18.07 -9.64 -22.84
CA MET A 229 -19.27 -9.67 -22.02
C MET A 229 -19.42 -11.07 -21.42
N ILE A 230 -19.45 -11.13 -20.09
CA ILE A 230 -19.64 -12.37 -19.33
C ILE A 230 -21.02 -12.33 -18.69
N THR A 231 -21.80 -13.37 -18.93
CA THR A 231 -23.07 -13.60 -18.26
C THR A 231 -22.84 -14.31 -16.93
N LEU A 232 -23.34 -13.71 -15.85
CA LEU A 232 -23.33 -14.25 -14.51
C LEU A 232 -24.49 -15.24 -14.31
N HIS A 233 -24.41 -16.07 -13.27
CA HIS A 233 -25.40 -17.11 -12.94
C HIS A 233 -26.82 -16.57 -12.68
N ASN A 234 -26.95 -15.28 -12.40
CA ASN A 234 -28.21 -14.60 -12.16
C ASN A 234 -28.71 -13.80 -13.38
N ASP A 235 -28.23 -14.15 -14.58
CA ASP A 235 -28.52 -13.51 -15.87
C ASP A 235 -28.06 -12.05 -16.00
N GLN A 236 -27.31 -11.53 -15.02
CA GLN A 236 -26.61 -10.25 -15.16
C GLN A 236 -25.41 -10.40 -16.08
N SER A 237 -24.90 -9.27 -16.59
CA SER A 237 -23.68 -9.27 -17.38
C SER A 237 -22.67 -8.26 -16.86
N ILE A 238 -21.40 -8.58 -17.04
CA ILE A 238 -20.27 -7.67 -16.83
C ILE A 238 -19.45 -7.62 -18.11
N VAL A 239 -18.76 -6.51 -18.35
CA VAL A 239 -17.78 -6.43 -19.44
C VAL A 239 -16.41 -6.30 -18.82
N ILE A 240 -15.54 -7.29 -19.02
CA ILE A 240 -14.12 -7.12 -18.67
C ILE A 240 -13.47 -6.40 -19.85
N GLU A 241 -12.98 -5.19 -19.62
CA GLU A 241 -12.33 -4.41 -20.66
C GLU A 241 -10.92 -4.91 -20.92
N LYS A 242 -10.12 -4.99 -19.84
CA LYS A 242 -8.73 -5.43 -19.89
C LYS A 242 -8.25 -6.00 -18.56
N VAL A 243 -7.26 -6.88 -18.67
CA VAL A 243 -6.41 -7.32 -17.56
C VAL A 243 -5.00 -6.86 -17.83
N VAL A 244 -4.37 -6.22 -16.85
CA VAL A 244 -2.98 -5.74 -16.93
C VAL A 244 -2.15 -6.50 -15.92
N VAL A 245 -1.09 -7.16 -16.39
CA VAL A 245 -0.13 -7.87 -15.54
C VAL A 245 1.20 -7.16 -15.62
N THR A 246 1.74 -6.79 -14.47
CA THR A 246 3.09 -6.25 -14.32
C THR A 246 3.87 -7.09 -13.30
N PRO A 247 5.20 -6.96 -13.23
CA PRO A 247 6.00 -7.57 -12.16
C PRO A 247 5.61 -7.16 -10.73
N ILE A 248 4.78 -6.13 -10.57
CA ILE A 248 4.40 -5.54 -9.28
C ILE A 248 2.96 -5.96 -8.91
N SER A 249 2.05 -5.97 -9.87
CA SER A 249 0.64 -6.25 -9.62
C SER A 249 -0.08 -6.89 -10.81
N THR A 250 -1.30 -7.35 -10.55
CA THR A 250 -2.29 -7.67 -11.58
C THR A 250 -3.52 -6.79 -11.37
N SER A 251 -3.97 -6.13 -12.42
CA SER A 251 -5.12 -5.21 -12.39
C SER A 251 -6.20 -5.63 -13.38
N ILE A 252 -7.45 -5.54 -12.94
CA ILE A 252 -8.65 -5.87 -13.73
C ILE A 252 -9.49 -4.61 -13.87
N TYR A 253 -9.87 -4.28 -15.10
CA TYR A 253 -10.74 -3.16 -15.44
C TYR A 253 -12.03 -3.70 -16.02
N TYR A 254 -13.17 -3.37 -15.42
CA TYR A 254 -14.45 -3.96 -15.79
C TYR A 254 -15.63 -3.01 -15.59
N ASP A 255 -16.64 -3.15 -16.44
CA ASP A 255 -17.92 -2.48 -16.33
C ASP A 255 -18.95 -3.47 -15.74
N ALA A 256 -19.49 -3.12 -14.57
CA ALA A 256 -20.53 -3.87 -13.86
C ALA A 256 -21.94 -3.27 -13.98
N THR A 257 -22.17 -2.31 -14.89
CA THR A 257 -23.42 -1.57 -15.09
C THR A 257 -24.68 -2.41 -15.27
N GLN A 258 -24.58 -3.58 -15.91
CA GLN A 258 -25.73 -4.48 -16.09
C GLN A 258 -26.00 -5.35 -14.86
N SER A 259 -25.16 -5.26 -13.83
CA SER A 259 -25.41 -5.88 -12.53
C SER A 259 -26.30 -4.99 -11.66
N THR A 260 -27.41 -5.56 -11.21
CA THR A 260 -28.43 -4.89 -10.41
C THR A 260 -28.28 -5.12 -8.90
N HIS A 261 -27.31 -5.92 -8.44
CA HIS A 261 -27.13 -6.26 -7.02
C HIS A 261 -25.68 -6.57 -6.62
N ASN A 262 -25.28 -6.00 -5.47
CA ASN A 262 -24.02 -6.21 -4.73
C ASN A 262 -22.73 -5.90 -5.51
N PRO A 263 -21.66 -5.45 -4.83
CA PRO A 263 -20.34 -5.38 -5.45
C PRO A 263 -19.94 -6.77 -5.98
N ILE A 264 -19.55 -6.81 -7.25
CA ILE A 264 -18.96 -7.97 -7.90
C ILE A 264 -17.47 -7.90 -7.66
N TYR A 265 -16.93 -8.97 -7.10
CA TYR A 265 -15.52 -9.12 -6.83
C TYR A 265 -14.92 -10.20 -7.73
N PHE A 266 -13.60 -10.22 -7.84
CA PHE A 266 -12.86 -11.26 -8.55
C PHE A 266 -11.82 -11.90 -7.64
N LYS A 267 -11.63 -13.21 -7.80
CA LYS A 267 -10.43 -13.90 -7.35
C LYS A 267 -9.61 -14.27 -8.57
N ILE A 268 -8.29 -14.27 -8.42
CA ILE A 268 -7.40 -14.94 -9.36
C ILE A 268 -7.17 -16.36 -8.85
N VAL A 269 -7.40 -17.35 -9.70
CA VAL A 269 -7.20 -18.77 -9.37
C VAL A 269 -6.14 -19.35 -10.30
N SER A 270 -5.08 -19.92 -9.73
CA SER A 270 -4.04 -20.62 -10.50
C SER A 270 -4.51 -22.01 -10.95
N GLU A 271 -3.82 -22.62 -11.92
CA GLU A 271 -4.12 -23.99 -12.37
C GLU A 271 -4.01 -25.05 -11.26
N ASN A 272 -3.27 -24.76 -10.19
CA ASN A 272 -3.13 -25.62 -9.02
C ASN A 272 -4.24 -25.40 -7.97
N GLY A 273 -5.16 -24.45 -8.22
CA GLY A 273 -6.25 -24.10 -7.32
C GLY A 273 -5.87 -23.15 -6.20
N GLU A 274 -4.72 -22.48 -6.27
CA GLU A 274 -4.38 -21.41 -5.33
C GLU A 274 -5.21 -20.17 -5.66
N GLU A 275 -5.89 -19.63 -4.66
CA GLU A 275 -6.73 -18.44 -4.79
C GLU A 275 -6.00 -17.21 -4.26
N GLN A 276 -6.15 -16.10 -4.99
CA GLN A 276 -5.70 -14.79 -4.59
C GLN A 276 -6.88 -13.82 -4.62
N LEU A 277 -7.06 -13.09 -3.52
CA LEU A 277 -8.06 -12.03 -3.39
C LEU A 277 -7.46 -10.70 -3.82
N PHE A 278 -8.33 -9.73 -4.13
CA PHE A 278 -7.90 -8.38 -4.43
C PHE A 278 -7.33 -7.71 -3.16
N ASN A 279 -6.32 -6.88 -3.33
CA ASN A 279 -5.75 -6.01 -2.31
C ASN A 279 -6.50 -4.66 -2.26
N GLU A 280 -6.97 -4.20 -3.42
CA GLU A 280 -7.68 -2.94 -3.61
C GLU A 280 -8.79 -3.11 -4.66
N ALA A 281 -9.92 -2.45 -4.45
CA ALA A 281 -10.99 -2.40 -5.44
C ALA A 281 -11.76 -1.08 -5.35
N THR A 282 -12.02 -0.48 -6.52
CA THR A 282 -12.84 0.72 -6.67
C THR A 282 -14.08 0.36 -7.48
N PHE A 283 -15.25 0.60 -6.91
CA PHE A 283 -16.55 0.34 -7.52
C PHE A 283 -17.14 1.67 -7.96
N ASN A 284 -17.20 1.87 -9.26
CA ASN A 284 -17.69 3.11 -9.83
C ASN A 284 -19.17 3.02 -10.23
N ASP A 285 -19.78 4.19 -10.44
CA ASP A 285 -21.18 4.31 -10.82
C ASP A 285 -21.43 3.73 -12.23
N PRO A 286 -22.70 3.49 -12.58
CA PRO A 286 -23.05 2.99 -13.91
C PRO A 286 -22.53 3.89 -15.05
N GLY A 287 -21.62 3.36 -15.87
CA GLY A 287 -20.99 4.03 -17.02
C GLY A 287 -19.50 4.32 -16.81
N GLU A 288 -19.00 4.02 -15.61
CA GLU A 288 -17.61 4.19 -15.22
C GLU A 288 -16.93 2.83 -14.99
N ILE A 289 -15.64 2.76 -15.30
CA ILE A 289 -14.85 1.53 -15.22
C ILE A 289 -14.55 1.24 -13.75
N SER A 290 -14.97 0.08 -13.25
CA SER A 290 -14.54 -0.44 -11.95
C SER A 290 -13.17 -1.10 -12.06
N PHE A 291 -12.49 -1.18 -10.92
CA PHE A 291 -11.10 -1.61 -10.82
C PHE A 291 -10.91 -2.61 -9.69
N SER A 292 -10.06 -3.61 -9.91
CA SER A 292 -9.56 -4.49 -8.84
C SER A 292 -8.08 -4.80 -9.04
N ARG A 293 -7.30 -4.75 -7.97
CA ARG A 293 -5.85 -4.92 -7.95
C ARG A 293 -5.45 -6.09 -7.07
N PHE A 294 -4.48 -6.87 -7.52
CA PHE A 294 -3.95 -8.06 -6.89
C PHE A 294 -2.41 -7.98 -6.91
N ASP A 295 -1.73 -8.80 -6.13
CA ASP A 295 -0.29 -9.04 -6.34
C ASP A 295 -0.03 -9.59 -7.75
N SER A 296 1.20 -9.44 -8.22
CA SER A 296 1.63 -9.94 -9.52
C SER A 296 1.46 -11.45 -9.65
N ILE A 297 1.04 -11.89 -10.84
CA ILE A 297 1.01 -13.30 -11.25
C ILE A 297 2.06 -13.58 -12.33
N ASN A 298 2.59 -14.80 -12.36
CA ASN A 298 3.57 -15.22 -13.35
C ASN A 298 2.92 -16.06 -14.46
N ILE A 299 2.33 -15.37 -15.43
CA ILE A 299 1.67 -15.99 -16.60
C ILE A 299 2.59 -16.85 -17.48
N GLU A 300 3.92 -16.73 -17.35
CA GLU A 300 4.87 -17.58 -18.08
C GLU A 300 5.06 -18.95 -17.41
N GLN A 301 4.77 -19.03 -16.10
CA GLN A 301 5.00 -20.22 -15.27
C GLN A 301 3.72 -21.01 -14.96
N GLY A 302 2.55 -20.44 -15.24
CA GLY A 302 1.27 -21.10 -14.97
C GLY A 302 0.10 -20.41 -15.66
N LYS A 303 -1.04 -21.09 -15.65
CA LYS A 303 -2.32 -20.53 -16.11
C LYS A 303 -3.11 -19.98 -14.95
N TYR A 304 -3.83 -18.90 -15.22
CA TYR A 304 -4.65 -18.21 -14.23
C TYR A 304 -6.01 -17.90 -14.83
N SER A 305 -7.02 -17.88 -13.97
CA SER A 305 -8.37 -17.49 -14.35
C SER A 305 -8.93 -16.48 -13.36
N LEU A 306 -9.73 -15.55 -13.87
CA LEU A 306 -10.59 -14.68 -13.09
C LEU A 306 -11.88 -15.41 -12.74
N VAL A 307 -12.21 -15.45 -11.46
CA VAL A 307 -13.44 -16.07 -10.97
C VAL A 307 -14.29 -15.00 -10.29
N PRO A 308 -15.43 -14.61 -10.89
CA PRO A 308 -16.32 -13.62 -10.28
C PRO A 308 -17.06 -14.23 -9.09
N TYR A 309 -17.11 -13.49 -7.99
CA TYR A 309 -17.81 -13.88 -6.77
C TYR A 309 -18.55 -12.71 -6.13
N ASN A 310 -19.53 -13.00 -5.27
CA ASN A 310 -20.30 -11.98 -4.56
C ASN A 310 -19.76 -11.73 -3.14
N GLY A 311 -20.26 -10.72 -2.43
CA GLY A 311 -19.87 -10.44 -1.04
C GLY A 311 -20.17 -11.53 0.01
N LYS A 312 -20.61 -12.73 -0.39
CA LYS A 312 -20.78 -13.92 0.45
C LYS A 312 -19.83 -15.07 0.05
N ASP A 313 -18.82 -14.78 -0.77
CA ASP A 313 -17.86 -15.76 -1.31
C ASP A 313 -18.49 -16.83 -2.23
N GLU A 314 -19.69 -16.58 -2.75
CA GLU A 314 -20.33 -17.48 -3.72
C GLU A 314 -19.85 -17.15 -5.13
N VAL A 315 -19.42 -18.16 -5.89
CA VAL A 315 -19.06 -18.01 -7.30
C VAL A 315 -20.31 -17.70 -8.12
N ILE A 316 -20.26 -16.59 -8.86
CA ILE A 316 -21.42 -16.05 -9.60
C ILE A 316 -21.24 -16.08 -11.12
N GLY A 317 -20.16 -16.66 -11.63
CA GLY A 317 -19.94 -16.81 -13.07
C GLY A 317 -18.82 -17.79 -13.40
N GLU A 318 -18.69 -18.09 -14.68
CA GLU A 318 -17.64 -18.97 -15.19
C GLU A 318 -16.24 -18.35 -15.04
N ALA A 319 -15.24 -19.22 -14.93
CA ALA A 319 -13.85 -18.79 -14.85
C ALA A 319 -13.37 -18.25 -16.21
N ILE A 320 -12.84 -17.03 -16.22
CA ILE A 320 -12.32 -16.37 -17.43
C ILE A 320 -10.80 -16.52 -17.48
N PRO A 321 -10.22 -17.20 -18.48
CA PRO A 321 -8.77 -17.35 -18.59
C PRO A 321 -8.07 -15.99 -18.79
N ILE A 322 -6.96 -15.78 -18.08
CA ILE A 322 -6.03 -14.67 -18.33
C ILE A 322 -5.02 -15.17 -19.38
N GLN A 323 -5.17 -14.76 -20.64
CA GLN A 323 -4.37 -15.26 -21.77
C GLN A 323 -4.12 -14.24 -22.87
#